data_AF-A0AAU3RUZ4-F1
#
_entry.id   AF-A0AAU3RUZ4-F1
#
_cell.length_a   1.000
_cell.length_b   1.000
_cell.length_c   1.000
_cell.angle_alpha   90.00
_cell.angle_beta   90.00
_cell.angle_gamma   90.00
#
_symmetry.space_group_name_H-M   'P 1'
#
loop_
_entity.id
_entity.type
_entity.pdbx_description
1 polymer ?
#
loop_
_entity_poly.entity_id
_entity_poly.type
_entity_poly.pdbx_seq_one_letter_code
_entity_poly.pdbx_strand_id
1 'polypeptide(L)'
;MLHIRISTPAAAALVAIALLFVTGGPVSEVAYGTAAPAAATAQATEGRGSPYVSTHLYFGTGRHQGKPPITEEEFMKFVADVVTPRFPSGLTLQEGRGQWRDKDGDINRERSYELTVLYPVKEARARDGDIEYIRRLYCTMYELESVGRADVRAQVSF
;
A
#
# COMPACT_ATOMS: atom_id res chain seq x y z
N MET A 1 34.48 -41.69 -17.03
CA MET A 1 35.54 -41.12 -17.88
C MET A 1 35.30 -39.62 -17.98
N LEU A 2 36.32 -38.85 -17.63
CA LEU A 2 36.39 -37.39 -17.52
C LEU A 2 36.56 -36.77 -18.92
N HIS A 3 36.03 -35.56 -19.17
CA HIS A 3 36.84 -34.39 -19.56
C HIS A 3 36.00 -33.13 -19.80
N ILE A 4 36.44 -32.08 -19.10
CA ILE A 4 36.08 -30.66 -19.22
C ILE A 4 36.70 -30.09 -20.50
N ARG A 5 36.04 -29.11 -21.13
CA ARG A 5 36.73 -28.07 -21.90
C ARG A 5 36.17 -26.67 -21.60
N ILE A 6 37.04 -25.85 -21.03
CA ILE A 6 36.98 -24.40 -20.88
C ILE A 6 37.70 -23.79 -22.09
N SER A 7 37.21 -22.66 -22.63
CA SER A 7 38.08 -21.66 -23.27
C SER A 7 37.37 -20.33 -23.50
N THR A 8 37.76 -19.31 -22.74
CA THR A 8 37.77 -17.89 -23.17
C THR A 8 39.04 -17.60 -23.96
N PRO A 9 39.03 -16.53 -24.78
CA PRO A 9 40.18 -15.63 -24.78
C PRO A 9 39.78 -14.16 -24.61
N ALA A 10 40.70 -13.41 -24.00
CA ALA A 10 40.65 -11.99 -23.67
C ALA A 10 41.46 -11.13 -24.67
N ALA A 11 41.23 -9.80 -24.59
CA ALA A 11 42.10 -8.67 -25.00
C ALA A 11 42.30 -8.44 -26.52
N ALA A 12 42.50 -7.25 -27.08
CA ALA A 12 42.46 -5.84 -26.68
C ALA A 12 42.59 -5.00 -27.99
N ALA A 13 42.17 -3.73 -28.02
CA ALA A 13 42.67 -2.76 -29.00
C ALA A 13 42.59 -1.32 -28.44
N LEU A 14 43.68 -0.58 -28.62
CA LEU A 14 44.02 0.73 -28.07
C LEU A 14 43.51 1.92 -28.90
N VAL A 15 43.02 2.94 -28.19
CA VAL A 15 43.27 4.40 -28.26
C VAL A 15 43.32 5.13 -29.63
N ALA A 16 42.49 6.19 -29.74
CA ALA A 16 42.91 7.48 -30.31
C ALA A 16 42.15 8.63 -29.63
N ILE A 17 42.87 9.48 -28.88
CA ILE A 17 42.38 10.78 -28.37
C ILE A 17 42.80 11.84 -29.39
N ALA A 18 41.86 12.68 -29.82
CA ALA A 18 42.15 13.93 -30.51
C ALA A 18 41.32 15.06 -29.89
N LEU A 19 42.00 15.95 -29.16
CA LEU A 19 41.49 17.25 -28.73
C LEU A 19 41.53 18.24 -29.90
N LEU A 20 40.49 19.04 -30.06
CA LEU A 20 40.59 20.41 -30.58
C LEU A 20 39.40 21.28 -30.14
N PHE A 21 39.71 22.57 -30.01
CA PHE A 21 39.15 23.55 -29.09
C PHE A 21 37.88 24.29 -29.58
N VAL A 22 37.05 24.70 -28.60
CA VAL A 22 36.37 26.00 -28.45
C VAL A 22 35.42 26.48 -29.56
N THR A 23 34.12 26.47 -29.26
CA THR A 23 33.30 27.70 -29.23
C THR A 23 32.38 27.65 -28.01
N GLY A 24 32.58 28.60 -27.09
CA GLY A 24 31.72 28.79 -25.92
C GLY A 24 30.40 29.43 -26.34
N GLY A 25 29.33 28.63 -26.38
CA GLY A 25 27.97 29.14 -26.24
C GLY A 25 27.65 29.27 -24.75
N PRO A 26 26.83 30.25 -24.32
CA PRO A 26 26.42 30.34 -22.93
C PRO A 26 25.65 29.07 -22.57
N VAL A 27 26.28 28.19 -21.79
CA VAL A 27 25.54 27.27 -20.95
C VAL A 27 24.62 28.14 -20.12
N SER A 28 23.33 28.08 -20.39
CA SER A 28 22.34 28.62 -19.47
C SER A 28 22.54 27.86 -18.17
N GLU A 29 23.25 28.46 -17.22
CA GLU A 29 23.06 28.16 -15.82
C GLU A 29 21.57 28.34 -15.61
N VAL A 30 20.84 27.23 -15.62
CA VAL A 30 19.56 27.17 -14.95
C VAL A 30 19.95 27.39 -13.51
N ALA A 31 19.95 28.66 -13.10
CA ALA A 31 19.99 29.04 -11.72
C ALA A 31 18.89 28.19 -11.08
N TYR A 32 19.30 27.16 -10.34
CA TYR A 32 18.49 26.68 -9.24
C TYR A 32 18.35 27.91 -8.36
N GLY A 33 17.33 28.71 -8.68
CA GLY A 33 16.95 29.83 -7.88
C GLY A 33 16.84 29.26 -6.49
N THR A 34 17.59 29.84 -5.56
CA THR A 34 17.35 29.65 -4.15
C THR A 34 15.88 29.94 -3.97
N ALA A 35 15.06 28.87 -3.95
CA ALA A 35 13.66 28.98 -3.68
C ALA A 35 13.62 29.54 -2.28
N ALA A 36 13.32 30.84 -2.17
CA ALA A 36 12.86 31.42 -0.93
C ALA A 36 11.85 30.42 -0.38
N PRO A 37 11.89 30.08 0.93
CA PRO A 37 10.88 29.20 1.48
C PRO A 37 9.56 29.89 1.16
N ALA A 38 8.82 29.33 0.20
CA ALA A 38 7.43 29.64 0.04
C ALA A 38 6.89 29.22 1.41
N ALA A 39 6.68 30.20 2.28
CA ALA A 39 5.91 30.02 3.47
C ALA A 39 4.63 29.40 2.94
N ALA A 40 4.49 28.09 3.13
CA ALA A 40 3.26 27.41 2.89
C ALA A 40 2.31 28.10 3.85
N THR A 41 1.62 29.12 3.36
CA THR A 41 0.31 29.46 3.85
C THR A 41 -0.45 28.17 3.68
N ALA A 42 -0.40 27.34 4.73
CA ALA A 42 -1.41 26.36 5.01
C ALA A 42 -2.69 27.18 5.00
N GLN A 43 -3.32 27.23 3.82
CA GLN A 43 -4.67 27.68 3.70
C GLN A 43 -5.39 26.76 4.67
N ALA A 44 -5.73 27.31 5.84
CA ALA A 44 -6.78 26.78 6.66
C ALA A 44 -8.02 26.93 5.77
N THR A 45 -8.18 26.01 4.83
CA THR A 45 -9.50 25.58 4.42
C THR A 45 -10.13 25.23 5.75
N GLU A 46 -11.03 26.09 6.24
CA GLU A 46 -11.92 25.73 7.33
C GLU A 46 -12.68 24.52 6.82
N GLY A 47 -12.09 23.35 7.07
CA GLY A 47 -12.53 22.10 6.52
C GLY A 47 -13.91 21.90 7.10
N ARG A 48 -14.93 21.89 6.24
CA ARG A 48 -16.29 21.54 6.68
C ARG A 48 -16.22 20.17 7.35
N GLY A 49 -16.58 20.11 8.63
CA GLY A 49 -16.61 18.88 9.41
C GLY A 49 -15.71 18.90 10.64
N SER A 50 -15.67 17.75 11.30
CA SER A 50 -14.83 17.49 12.47
C SER A 50 -13.64 16.58 12.10
N PRO A 51 -12.55 16.61 12.86
CA PRO A 51 -11.37 15.78 12.60
C PRO A 51 -11.66 14.30 12.92
N TYR A 52 -11.58 13.46 11.90
CA TYR A 52 -11.77 12.00 11.97
C TYR A 52 -10.54 11.26 11.44
N VAL A 53 -10.47 9.98 11.77
CA VAL A 53 -9.63 8.99 11.09
C VAL A 53 -10.56 8.09 10.28
N SER A 54 -10.20 7.88 9.01
CA SER A 54 -10.75 6.85 8.15
C SER A 54 -9.76 5.70 8.11
N THR A 55 -10.15 4.57 8.69
CA THR A 55 -9.35 3.34 8.61
C THR A 55 -9.97 2.42 7.58
N HIS A 56 -9.14 2.03 6.61
CA HIS A 56 -9.46 1.10 5.54
C HIS A 56 -8.79 -0.24 5.86
N LEU A 57 -9.58 -1.31 5.84
CA LEU A 57 -9.11 -2.68 6.03
C LEU A 57 -9.32 -3.47 4.74
N TYR A 58 -8.26 -4.11 4.27
CA TYR A 58 -8.27 -4.88 3.03
C TYR A 58 -8.19 -6.37 3.35
N PHE A 59 -9.31 -7.07 3.16
CA PHE A 59 -9.45 -8.49 3.43
C PHE A 59 -9.31 -9.29 2.14
N GLY A 60 -8.26 -10.12 2.07
CA GLY A 60 -8.14 -11.17 1.07
C GLY A 60 -9.08 -12.34 1.37
N THR A 61 -9.39 -13.11 0.33
CA THR A 61 -10.21 -14.34 0.45
C THR A 61 -9.45 -15.58 0.01
N GLY A 62 -8.32 -15.44 -0.68
CA GLY A 62 -7.49 -16.55 -1.13
C GLY A 62 -6.82 -17.25 0.05
N ARG A 63 -7.05 -18.57 0.18
CA ARG A 63 -6.43 -19.42 1.21
C ARG A 63 -5.32 -20.27 0.60
N HIS A 64 -4.28 -20.55 1.38
CA HIS A 64 -3.13 -21.34 0.95
C HIS A 64 -3.50 -22.82 0.73
N GLN A 65 -2.62 -23.56 0.04
CA GLN A 65 -2.73 -25.02 -0.16
C GLN A 65 -4.00 -25.48 -0.89
N GLY A 66 -4.56 -24.64 -1.77
CA GLY A 66 -5.74 -24.99 -2.57
C GLY A 66 -7.04 -25.10 -1.77
N LYS A 67 -7.05 -24.60 -0.53
CA LYS A 67 -8.31 -24.44 0.21
C LYS A 67 -9.25 -23.51 -0.56
N PRO A 68 -10.57 -23.77 -0.56
CA PRO A 68 -11.51 -22.89 -1.23
C PRO A 68 -11.40 -21.47 -0.66
N PRO A 69 -11.58 -20.41 -1.47
CA PRO A 69 -11.62 -19.05 -0.96
C PRO A 69 -12.65 -18.87 0.15
N ILE A 70 -12.47 -17.86 1.01
CA ILE A 70 -13.47 -17.47 2.00
C ILE A 70 -14.74 -17.05 1.26
N THR A 71 -15.87 -17.64 1.63
CA THR A 71 -17.16 -17.34 0.98
C THR A 71 -17.69 -15.99 1.45
N GLU A 72 -18.59 -15.40 0.67
CA GLU A 72 -19.28 -14.18 1.07
C GLU A 72 -20.05 -14.38 2.39
N GLU A 73 -20.72 -15.52 2.57
CA GLU A 73 -21.44 -15.84 3.80
C GLU A 73 -20.50 -15.92 5.02
N GLU A 74 -19.36 -16.59 4.89
CA GLU A 74 -18.33 -16.66 5.93
C GLU A 74 -17.81 -15.26 6.29
N PHE A 75 -17.55 -14.44 5.27
CA PHE A 75 -17.05 -13.08 5.47
C PHE A 75 -18.10 -12.18 6.13
N MET A 76 -19.35 -12.21 5.66
CA MET A 76 -20.43 -11.40 6.23
C MET A 76 -20.77 -11.81 7.66
N LYS A 77 -20.66 -13.11 7.98
CA LYS A 77 -20.76 -13.59 9.37
C LYS A 77 -19.65 -13.01 10.24
N PHE A 78 -18.41 -13.00 9.75
CA PHE A 78 -17.30 -12.37 10.47
C PHE A 78 -17.54 -10.87 10.71
N VAL A 79 -18.04 -10.14 9.70
CA VAL A 79 -18.39 -8.73 9.87
C VAL A 79 -19.45 -8.56 10.96
N ALA A 80 -20.54 -9.32 10.90
CA ALA A 80 -21.64 -9.23 11.85
C ALA A 80 -21.24 -9.58 13.29
N ASP A 81 -20.47 -10.66 13.47
CA ASP A 81 -20.14 -11.18 14.80
C ASP A 81 -18.92 -10.48 15.43
N VAL A 82 -18.00 -9.96 14.61
CA VAL A 82 -16.71 -9.43 15.08
C VAL A 82 -16.58 -7.93 14.85
N VAL A 83 -16.85 -7.46 13.64
CA VAL A 83 -16.55 -6.06 13.28
C VAL A 83 -17.65 -5.11 13.76
N THR A 84 -18.90 -5.40 13.44
CA THR A 84 -20.05 -4.55 13.76
C THR A 84 -20.18 -4.23 15.26
N PRO A 85 -20.01 -5.18 16.20
CA PRO A 85 -20.10 -4.87 17.63
C PRO A 85 -18.98 -3.92 18.12
N ARG A 86 -17.84 -3.87 17.41
CA ARG A 86 -16.73 -2.97 17.72
C ARG A 86 -16.90 -1.59 17.11
N PHE A 87 -17.64 -1.47 16.01
CA PHE A 87 -17.92 -0.20 15.32
C PHE A 87 -19.43 0.06 15.22
N PRO A 88 -20.12 0.25 16.36
CA PRO A 88 -21.58 0.42 16.38
C PRO A 88 -22.06 1.71 15.70
N SER A 89 -21.17 2.70 15.56
CA SER A 89 -21.47 3.95 14.85
C SER A 89 -21.59 3.77 13.34
N GLY A 90 -21.17 2.61 12.81
CA GLY A 90 -21.28 2.27 11.39
C GLY A 90 -19.94 1.94 10.73
N LEU A 91 -20.05 1.30 9.57
CA LEU A 91 -18.96 0.94 8.67
C LEU A 91 -19.49 0.91 7.24
N THR A 92 -18.59 1.02 6.27
CA THR A 92 -18.89 0.83 4.85
C THR A 92 -18.14 -0.40 4.36
N LEU A 93 -18.79 -1.24 3.57
CA LEU A 93 -18.19 -2.42 2.95
C LEU A 93 -18.26 -2.30 1.42
N GLN A 94 -17.14 -2.59 0.75
CA GLN A 94 -17.04 -2.65 -0.70
C GLN A 94 -16.39 -3.97 -1.13
N GLU A 95 -16.95 -4.63 -2.14
CA GLU A 95 -16.29 -5.77 -2.77
C GLU A 95 -15.32 -5.28 -3.85
N GLY A 96 -14.14 -5.89 -3.88
CA GLY A 96 -13.10 -5.64 -4.87
C GLY A 96 -12.50 -6.92 -5.45
N ARG A 97 -11.52 -6.72 -6.34
CA ARG A 97 -10.68 -7.78 -6.87
C ARG A 97 -9.22 -7.39 -6.74
N GLY A 98 -8.49 -8.14 -5.93
CA GLY A 98 -7.05 -7.99 -5.74
C GLY A 98 -6.27 -8.70 -6.84
N GLN A 99 -5.11 -8.17 -7.18
CA GLN A 99 -4.11 -8.85 -7.99
C GLN A 99 -2.71 -8.59 -7.42
N TRP A 100 -1.89 -9.63 -7.30
CA TRP A 100 -0.48 -9.50 -6.94
C TRP A 100 0.35 -10.49 -7.72
N ARG A 101 1.66 -10.23 -7.76
CA ARG A 101 2.64 -11.14 -8.32
C ARG A 101 3.25 -11.97 -7.19
N ASP A 102 3.25 -13.29 -7.32
CA ASP A 102 3.96 -14.13 -6.36
C ASP A 102 5.48 -14.17 -6.65
N LYS A 103 6.19 -14.96 -5.84
CA LYS A 103 7.64 -15.14 -5.94
C LYS A 103 8.09 -15.81 -7.25
N ASP A 104 7.19 -16.56 -7.90
CA ASP A 104 7.47 -17.30 -9.13
C ASP A 104 7.13 -16.44 -10.37
N GLY A 105 6.50 -15.29 -10.16
CA GLY A 105 6.19 -14.29 -11.18
C GLY A 105 4.76 -14.34 -11.69
N ASP A 106 3.94 -15.24 -11.16
CA ASP A 106 2.56 -15.44 -11.58
C ASP A 106 1.64 -14.37 -10.97
N ILE A 107 0.70 -13.89 -11.79
CA ILE A 107 -0.33 -12.94 -11.35
C ILE A 107 -1.47 -13.71 -10.70
N ASN A 108 -1.51 -13.65 -9.39
CA ASN A 108 -2.59 -14.17 -8.59
C ASN A 108 -3.74 -13.16 -8.58
N ARG A 109 -4.96 -13.68 -8.62
CA ARG A 109 -6.19 -12.89 -8.58
C ARG A 109 -7.07 -13.41 -7.48
N GLU A 110 -7.64 -12.52 -6.69
CA GLU A 110 -8.58 -12.91 -5.65
C GLU A 110 -9.76 -11.95 -5.57
N ARG A 111 -10.87 -12.47 -5.07
CA ARG A 111 -11.93 -11.63 -4.51
C ARG A 111 -11.41 -11.00 -3.21
N SER A 112 -11.68 -9.72 -3.01
CA SER A 112 -11.30 -9.01 -1.80
C SER A 112 -12.43 -8.14 -1.28
N TYR A 113 -12.34 -7.74 -0.03
CA TYR A 113 -13.26 -6.79 0.59
C TYR A 113 -12.49 -5.63 1.19
N GLU A 114 -12.97 -4.41 0.95
CA GLU A 114 -12.53 -3.20 1.64
C GLU A 114 -13.58 -2.79 2.66
N LEU A 115 -13.18 -2.69 3.91
CA LEU A 115 -14.03 -2.22 5.00
C LEU A 115 -13.50 -0.89 5.52
N THR A 116 -14.34 0.13 5.53
CA THR A 116 -14.00 1.47 5.99
C THR A 116 -14.76 1.80 7.25
N VAL A 117 -14.03 2.23 8.28
CA VAL A 117 -14.60 2.78 9.53
C VAL A 117 -14.13 4.21 9.73
N LEU A 118 -15.07 5.07 10.12
CA LEU A 118 -14.82 6.47 10.43
C LEU A 118 -15.01 6.70 11.93
N TYR A 119 -14.03 7.28 12.59
CA TYR A 119 -14.13 7.62 14.01
C TYR A 119 -13.38 8.93 14.34
N PRO A 120 -13.82 9.68 15.37
CA PRO A 120 -13.15 10.91 15.78
C PRO A 120 -11.68 10.67 16.14
N VAL A 121 -10.81 11.64 15.84
CA VAL A 121 -9.36 11.55 16.17
C VAL A 121 -9.11 11.26 17.66
N LYS A 122 -9.96 11.77 18.55
CA LYS A 122 -9.88 11.52 20.01
C LYS A 122 -10.05 10.04 20.39
N GLU A 123 -10.70 9.24 19.56
CA GLU A 123 -10.96 7.82 19.79
C GLU A 123 -9.90 6.91 19.16
N ALA A 124 -8.97 7.46 18.38
CA ALA A 124 -8.04 6.68 17.57
C ALA A 124 -7.25 5.64 18.36
N ARG A 125 -6.79 5.99 19.57
CA ARG A 125 -6.06 5.05 20.44
C ARG A 125 -6.94 3.88 20.90
N ALA A 126 -8.22 4.13 21.18
CA ALA A 126 -9.15 3.07 21.57
C ALA A 126 -9.50 2.17 20.37
N ARG A 127 -9.74 2.78 19.20
CA ARG A 127 -10.09 2.05 17.96
C ARG A 127 -8.92 1.23 17.41
N ASP A 128 -7.69 1.65 17.63
CA ASP A 128 -6.49 0.91 17.22
C ASP A 128 -6.48 -0.53 17.79
N GLY A 129 -6.83 -0.68 19.06
CA GLY A 129 -6.93 -2.01 19.70
C GLY A 129 -7.98 -2.90 19.05
N ASP A 130 -9.14 -2.33 18.72
CA ASP A 130 -10.24 -3.05 18.04
C ASP A 130 -9.84 -3.46 16.61
N ILE A 131 -9.18 -2.56 15.87
CA ILE A 131 -8.68 -2.80 14.52
C ILE A 131 -7.66 -3.95 14.53
N GLU A 132 -6.66 -3.88 15.41
CA GLU A 132 -5.63 -4.91 15.48
C GLU A 132 -6.17 -6.25 15.97
N TYR A 133 -7.18 -6.25 16.83
CA TYR A 133 -7.91 -7.46 17.19
C TYR A 133 -8.57 -8.10 15.97
N ILE A 134 -9.34 -7.33 15.19
CA ILE A 134 -10.03 -7.80 13.99
C ILE A 134 -9.04 -8.41 12.99
N ARG A 135 -7.94 -7.69 12.72
CA ARG A 135 -6.90 -8.12 11.77
C ARG A 135 -6.30 -9.47 12.18
N ARG A 136 -5.88 -9.59 13.45
CA ARG A 136 -5.30 -10.83 13.97
C ARG A 136 -6.30 -11.98 14.00
N LEU A 137 -7.53 -11.71 14.42
CA LEU A 137 -8.55 -12.75 14.50
C LEU A 137 -8.88 -13.31 13.10
N TYR A 138 -9.05 -12.44 12.10
CA TYR A 138 -9.29 -12.87 10.72
C TYR A 138 -8.16 -13.75 10.18
N CYS A 139 -6.91 -13.31 10.36
CA CYS A 139 -5.73 -14.09 9.96
C CYS A 139 -5.67 -15.45 10.66
N THR A 140 -6.01 -15.49 11.96
CA THR A 140 -6.00 -16.73 12.75
C THR A 140 -7.11 -17.68 12.32
N MET A 141 -8.33 -17.18 12.10
CA MET A 141 -9.49 -17.99 11.72
C MET A 141 -9.34 -18.63 10.33
N TYR A 142 -8.75 -17.89 9.40
CA TYR A 142 -8.69 -18.30 7.99
C TYR A 142 -7.27 -18.64 7.50
N GLU A 143 -6.29 -18.65 8.40
CA GLU A 143 -4.88 -18.96 8.13
C GLU A 143 -4.27 -18.08 7.03
N LEU A 144 -4.60 -16.79 7.06
CA LEU A 144 -4.04 -15.80 6.15
C LEU A 144 -2.83 -15.11 6.78
N GLU A 145 -1.94 -14.58 5.94
CA GLU A 145 -0.72 -13.91 6.38
C GLU A 145 -0.99 -12.53 6.98
N SER A 146 -1.94 -11.78 6.39
CA SER A 146 -2.26 -10.43 6.84
C SER A 146 -3.64 -9.97 6.37
N VAL A 147 -4.12 -8.93 7.04
CA VAL A 147 -5.14 -8.01 6.52
C VAL A 147 -4.40 -6.70 6.22
N GLY A 148 -4.72 -6.00 5.13
CA GLY A 148 -4.13 -4.67 4.87
C GLY A 148 -4.76 -3.60 5.75
N ARG A 149 -4.02 -2.55 6.14
CA ARG A 149 -4.57 -1.39 6.85
C ARG A 149 -3.99 -0.10 6.27
N ALA A 150 -4.85 0.88 6.06
CA ALA A 150 -4.46 2.26 5.78
C ALA A 150 -5.28 3.21 6.65
N ASP A 151 -4.62 4.17 7.28
CA ASP A 151 -5.25 5.20 8.10
C ASP A 151 -5.10 6.57 7.44
N VAL A 152 -6.22 7.27 7.25
CA VAL A 152 -6.27 8.59 6.60
C VAL A 152 -6.91 9.60 7.55
N ARG A 153 -6.28 10.76 7.73
CA ARG A 153 -6.92 11.89 8.44
C ARG A 153 -7.92 12.57 7.51
N ALA A 154 -9.14 12.79 8.00
CA ALA A 154 -10.21 13.39 7.23
C ALA A 154 -10.96 14.47 8.03
N GLN A 155 -11.57 15.42 7.33
CA GLN A 155 -12.61 16.30 7.87
C GLN A 155 -13.96 15.74 7.46
N VAL A 156 -14.81 15.38 8.42
CA VAL A 156 -16.04 14.62 8.17
C VAL A 156 -17.24 15.36 8.77
N SER A 157 -18.31 15.47 7.99
CA SER A 157 -19.63 15.96 8.41
C SER A 157 -20.66 14.92 7.99
N PHE A 158 -21.62 14.63 8.88
CA PHE A 158 -22.74 13.73 8.62
C PHE A 158 -24.04 14.53 8.57
#